data_AF-A0A964VFG8-F1
#
_entry.id   AF-A0A964VFG8-F1
#
_cell.length_a   1.000
_cell.length_b   1.000
_cell.length_c   1.000
_cell.angle_alpha   90.00
_cell.angle_beta   90.00
_cell.angle_gamma   90.00
#
_symmetry.space_group_name_H-M   'P 1'
#
loop_
_entity.id
_entity.type
_entity.pdbx_description
1 polymer ?
#
loop_
_entity_poly.entity_id
_entity_poly.type
_entity_poly.pdbx_seq_one_letter_code
_entity_poly.pdbx_strand_id
1 'polypeptide(L)'
;MVQFTDRELDIMTVLWEQGPSTVAEVQKALSDPLAYTTVLTLLRVLEEKGHVAHTEEGRAHRFQPLVKREEASGSALRRIKERLFSGSAE
;
A
#
# COMPACT_ATOMS: atom_id res chain seq x y z
N MET A 1 0.44 14.46 9.63
CA MET A 1 -0.44 13.93 8.56
C MET A 1 0.43 13.43 7.43
N VAL A 2 0.33 12.14 7.09
CA VAL A 2 1.13 11.52 6.04
C VAL A 2 0.44 11.67 4.69
N GLN A 3 1.19 12.02 3.63
CA GLN A 3 0.66 12.20 2.27
C GLN A 3 1.19 11.07 1.38
N PHE A 4 0.28 10.40 0.68
CA PHE A 4 0.59 9.35 -0.28
C PHE A 4 0.05 9.74 -1.66
N THR A 5 0.79 9.40 -2.72
CA THR A 5 0.22 9.37 -4.06
C THR A 5 -0.79 8.22 -4.20
N ASP A 6 -1.58 8.23 -5.27
CA ASP A 6 -2.60 7.21 -5.52
C ASP A 6 -2.00 5.78 -5.56
N ARG A 7 -0.80 5.65 -6.15
CA ARG A 7 -0.09 4.37 -6.27
C ARG A 7 0.52 3.91 -4.95
N GLU A 8 1.09 4.82 -4.17
CA GLU A 8 1.58 4.52 -2.83
C GLU A 8 0.45 4.10 -1.90
N LEU A 9 -0.70 4.75 -2.00
CA LEU A 9 -1.88 4.43 -1.21
C LEU A 9 -2.44 3.05 -1.55
N ASP A 10 -2.45 2.65 -2.83
CA ASP A 10 -2.89 1.30 -3.23
C ASP A 10 -2.02 0.23 -2.57
N ILE A 11 -0.69 0.42 -2.56
CA ILE A 11 0.27 -0.47 -1.87
C ILE A 11 0.05 -0.47 -0.35
N MET A 12 -0.08 0.70 0.26
CA MET A 12 -0.33 0.82 1.70
C MET A 12 -1.66 0.14 2.10
N THR A 13 -2.68 0.24 1.24
CA THR A 13 -3.97 -0.43 1.45
C THR A 13 -3.80 -1.93 1.49
N VAL A 14 -3.09 -2.51 0.53
CA VAL A 14 -2.78 -3.94 0.52
C VAL A 14 -2.03 -4.36 1.79
N LEU A 15 -1.01 -3.58 2.20
CA LEU A 15 -0.23 -3.87 3.40
C LEU A 15 -1.06 -3.77 4.70
N TRP A 16 -2.04 -2.87 4.76
CA TRP A 16 -2.96 -2.79 5.90
C TRP A 16 -3.99 -3.92 5.92
N GLU A 17 -4.45 -4.38 4.77
CA GLU A 17 -5.46 -5.44 4.67
C GLU A 17 -4.87 -6.84 4.85
N GLN A 18 -3.70 -7.11 4.26
CA GLN A 18 -3.06 -8.43 4.30
C GLN A 18 -1.97 -8.53 5.38
N GLY A 19 -1.47 -7.40 5.89
CA GLY A 19 -0.34 -7.35 6.80
C GLY A 19 1.01 -7.44 6.06
N PRO A 20 2.09 -7.80 6.77
CA PRO A 20 3.44 -7.88 6.21
C PRO A 20 3.50 -8.76 4.95
N SER A 21 3.89 -8.20 3.82
CA SER A 21 3.78 -8.84 2.52
C SER A 21 5.03 -8.62 1.67
N THR A 22 5.37 -9.59 0.83
CA THR A 22 6.46 -9.47 -0.15
C THR A 22 6.03 -8.65 -1.37
N VAL A 23 6.99 -8.19 -2.17
CA VAL A 23 6.72 -7.44 -3.41
C VAL A 23 5.76 -8.21 -4.35
N ALA A 24 5.93 -9.53 -4.46
CA ALA A 24 5.11 -10.37 -5.31
C ALA A 24 3.67 -10.51 -4.77
N GLU A 25 3.52 -10.65 -3.45
CA GLU A 25 2.21 -10.68 -2.80
C GLU A 25 1.47 -9.36 -2.97
N VAL A 26 2.16 -8.24 -2.74
CA VAL A 26 1.61 -6.91 -2.96
C VAL A 26 1.16 -6.77 -4.41
N GLN A 27 2.04 -7.07 -5.37
CA GLN A 27 1.73 -6.99 -6.80
C GLN A 27 0.47 -7.80 -7.18
N LYS A 28 0.32 -9.00 -6.62
CA LYS A 28 -0.82 -9.89 -6.90
C LYS A 28 -2.13 -9.38 -6.29
N ALA A 29 -2.05 -8.65 -5.19
CA ALA A 29 -3.21 -8.12 -4.47
C ALA A 29 -3.72 -6.78 -5.02
N LEU A 30 -2.88 -6.04 -5.76
CA LEU A 30 -3.31 -4.79 -6.41
C LEU A 30 -4.43 -5.08 -7.43
N SER A 31 -5.48 -4.27 -7.40
CA SER A 31 -6.56 -4.36 -8.41
C SER A 31 -6.09 -3.94 -9.80
N ASP A 32 -5.15 -3.00 -9.87
CA ASP A 32 -4.52 -2.55 -11.12
C ASP A 32 -3.12 -3.17 -11.23
N PRO A 33 -2.86 -4.02 -12.24
CA PRO A 33 -1.61 -4.76 -12.33
C PRO A 33 -0.45 -3.80 -12.63
N LEU A 34 0.47 -3.69 -11.65
CA LEU A 34 1.73 -2.97 -11.81
C LEU A 34 2.87 -3.92 -12.16
N ALA A 35 3.90 -3.40 -12.83
CA ALA A 35 5.13 -4.13 -13.02
C ALA A 35 5.83 -4.37 -11.67
N TYR A 36 6.47 -5.54 -11.51
CA TYR A 36 7.15 -5.91 -10.26
C TYR A 36 8.17 -4.85 -9.81
N THR A 37 8.94 -4.30 -10.75
CA THR A 37 9.92 -3.24 -10.49
C THR A 37 9.26 -1.96 -10.01
N THR A 38 8.09 -1.59 -10.54
CA THR A 38 7.32 -0.43 -10.08
C THR A 38 6.85 -0.62 -8.64
N VAL A 39 6.32 -1.80 -8.30
CA VAL A 39 5.92 -2.11 -6.92
C VAL A 39 7.13 -2.04 -5.98
N LEU A 40 8.26 -2.64 -6.38
CA LEU A 40 9.50 -2.58 -5.61
C LEU A 40 9.99 -1.13 -5.41
N THR A 41 9.97 -0.30 -6.46
CA THR A 41 10.35 1.11 -6.37
C THR A 41 9.44 1.86 -5.41
N LEU A 42 8.13 1.69 -5.51
CA LEU A 42 7.18 2.35 -4.61
C LEU A 42 7.34 1.90 -3.15
N LEU A 43 7.57 0.61 -2.91
CA LEU A 43 7.86 0.09 -1.57
C LEU A 43 9.15 0.68 -0.99
N ARG A 44 10.20 0.83 -1.81
CA ARG A 44 11.44 1.52 -1.41
C ARG A 44 11.21 2.99 -1.12
N VAL A 45 10.45 3.70 -1.94
CA VAL A 45 10.10 5.11 -1.69
C VAL A 45 9.32 5.26 -0.38
N LEU A 46 8.36 4.37 -0.12
CA LEU A 46 7.63 4.33 1.15
C LEU A 46 8.55 4.05 2.35
N GLU A 47 9.57 3.22 2.16
CA GLU A 47 10.57 2.91 3.17
C GLU A 47 11.50 4.08 3.45
N GLU A 48 11.99 4.75 2.40
CA GLU A 48 12.81 5.96 2.52
C GLU A 48 12.05 7.09 3.24
N LYS A 49 10.72 7.14 3.06
CA LYS A 49 9.83 8.05 3.80
C LYS A 49 9.52 7.60 5.23
N GLY A 50 9.92 6.40 5.64
CA GLY A 50 9.66 5.83 6.96
C GLY A 50 8.21 5.37 7.17
N HIS A 51 7.47 5.08 6.09
CA HIS A 51 6.07 4.63 6.16
C HIS A 51 5.94 3.10 6.17
N VAL A 52 6.92 2.41 5.59
CA VAL A 52 7.05 0.95 5.66
C VAL A 52 8.47 0.60 6.10
N ALA A 53 8.66 -0.63 6.56
CA ALA A 53 9.99 -1.21 6.76
C ALA A 53 10.04 -2.56 6.07
N HIS A 54 11.15 -2.89 5.44
CA HIS A 54 11.43 -4.26 5.08
C HIS A 54 12.09 -5.04 6.22
N THR A 55 11.79 -6.32 6.26
CA THR A 55 12.50 -7.33 7.04
C THR A 55 12.98 -8.42 6.09
N GLU A 56 14.20 -8.89 6.30
CA GLU A 56 14.76 -10.02 5.56
C GLU A 56 14.09 -11.31 6.03
N GLU A 57 13.29 -11.94 5.15
CA GLU A 57 12.68 -13.24 5.40
C GLU A 57 13.30 -14.26 4.43
N GLY A 58 14.45 -14.80 4.84
CA GLY A 58 15.23 -15.75 4.05
C GLY A 58 15.82 -15.10 2.79
N ARG A 59 15.20 -15.38 1.63
CA ARG A 59 15.61 -14.83 0.32
C ARG A 59 14.69 -13.72 -0.20
N ALA A 60 13.63 -13.40 0.53
CA ALA A 60 12.64 -12.39 0.14
C ALA A 60 12.68 -11.20 1.09
N HIS A 61 12.34 -10.02 0.58
CA HIS A 61 12.10 -8.84 1.40
C HIS A 61 10.61 -8.74 1.68
N ARG A 62 10.24 -8.77 2.95
CA ARG A 62 8.87 -8.61 3.40
C ARG A 62 8.69 -7.21 3.94
N PHE A 63 7.72 -6.47 3.40
CA PHE A 63 7.45 -5.09 3.76
C PHE A 63 6.28 -5.04 4.74
N GLN A 64 6.43 -4.28 5.82
CA GLN A 64 5.41 -4.05 6.83
C GLN A 64 5.07 -2.55 6.93
N PRO A 65 3.79 -2.19 7.09
CA PRO A 65 3.40 -0.80 7.29
C PRO A 65 3.73 -0.34 8.71
N LEU A 66 4.45 0.77 8.84
CA LEU A 66 4.78 1.41 10.13
C LEU A 66 3.75 2.46 10.54
N VAL A 67 3.01 2.99 9.57
CA VAL A 67 1.97 4.00 9.81
C VAL A 67 0.59 3.35 9.77
N LYS A 68 -0.31 3.81 10.64
CA LYS A 68 -1.70 3.35 10.67
C LYS A 68 -2.51 3.96 9.53
N ARG A 69 -3.55 3.25 9.08
CA ARG A 69 -4.51 3.74 8.07
C ARG A 69 -5.13 5.10 8.44
N GLU A 70 -5.32 5.36 9.73
CA GLU A 70 -5.92 6.59 10.26
C GLU A 70 -5.00 7.81 10.18
N GLU A 71 -3.68 7.59 10.17
CA GLU A 71 -2.65 8.65 10.09
C GLU A 71 -2.39 9.13 8.64
N ALA A 72 -2.89 8.34 7.67
CA ALA A 72 -2.86 8.67 6.26
C ALA A 72 -3.91 9.76 5.95
N SER A 73 -3.47 10.87 5.35
CA SER A 73 -4.31 12.05 5.15
C SER A 73 -5.45 11.83 4.15
N GLY A 74 -6.40 12.77 4.15
CA GLY A 74 -7.77 12.65 3.62
C GLY A 74 -7.98 12.25 2.16
N SER A 75 -6.93 12.18 1.31
CA SER A 75 -7.03 11.55 -0.01
C SER A 75 -7.35 10.05 0.11
N ALA A 76 -6.81 9.39 1.15
CA ALA A 76 -7.12 8.00 1.49
C ALA A 76 -8.58 7.82 1.90
N LEU A 77 -9.07 8.65 2.82
CA LEU A 77 -10.48 8.66 3.24
C LEU A 77 -11.45 9.00 2.11
N ARG A 78 -11.05 9.87 1.16
CA ARG A 78 -11.84 10.19 -0.04
C ARG A 78 -11.96 8.96 -0.95
N ARG A 79 -10.86 8.26 -1.25
CA ARG A 79 -10.87 7.09 -2.14
C ARG A 79 -11.56 5.87 -1.52
N ILE A 80 -11.46 5.67 -0.21
CA ILE A 80 -12.24 4.65 0.51
C ILE A 80 -13.73 4.97 0.44
N LYS A 81 -14.11 6.24 0.67
CA LYS A 81 -15.50 6.68 0.44
C LYS A 81 -15.93 6.46 -1.00
N GLU A 82 -15.12 6.80 -2.00
CA GLU A 82 -15.50 6.58 -3.39
C GLU A 82 -15.63 5.10 -3.73
N ARG A 83 -14.75 4.21 -3.26
CA ARG A 83 -14.91 2.76 -3.49
C ARG A 83 -16.09 2.13 -2.75
N LEU A 84 -16.44 2.62 -1.56
CA LEU A 84 -17.59 2.10 -0.79
C LEU A 84 -18.93 2.65 -1.30
N PHE A 85 -18.99 3.91 -1.73
CA PHE A 85 -20.23 4.54 -2.21
C PHE A 85 -20.49 4.35 -3.71
N SER A 86 -19.48 3.99 -4.52
CA SER A 86 -19.70 3.65 -5.95
C SER A 86 -20.32 2.26 -6.17
N GLY A 87 -20.54 1.48 -5.10
CA GLY A 87 -21.18 0.16 -5.14
C GLY A 87 -22.57 0.11 -4.52
N SER A 88 -23.19 1.25 -4.20
CA SER A 88 -24.56 1.30 -3.66
C SER A 88 -25.37 2.38 -4.35
N ALA A 89 -25.69 2.12 -5.60
CA ALA A 89 -26.83 2.69 -6.30
C ALA A 89 -27.38 1.60 -7.22
N GLU A 90 -28.04 0.62 -6.59
CA GLU A 90 -29.21 -0.03 -7.20
C GLU A 90 -30.45 0.79 -6.82
#